data_AF-X1QKG5-F1
#
_entry.id   AF-X1QKG5-F1
#
_cell.length_a   1.000
_cell.length_b   1.000
_cell.length_c   1.000
_cell.angle_alpha   90.00
_cell.angle_beta   90.00
_cell.angle_gamma   90.00
#
_symmetry.space_group_name_H-M   'P 1'
#
loop_
_entity.id
_entity.type
_entity.pdbx_description
1 polymer ?
#
loop_
_entity_poly.entity_id
_entity_poly.type
_entity_poly.pdbx_seq_one_letter_code
_entity_poly.pdbx_strand_id
1 'polypeptide(L)'
;KIKSPEEMSAYLMEILYYLFDKNETEEENGVNPLSLHKEYIFHIYTSINRLKEILKEKDVKISLETYYKLLNKIVENIKIPFTGEPLVGLQVMGILETRVLDFENLIILSMNEGVLPKTSPPHSFIPYNLRKGFGLPTIEHQDSIYAYYFYRLIQRAKNVYLLYNSSPDNLRSGEMSRFLTQLKLDPGINVTEKDVSFEIKITSGKPIRISKSARVKELLKTYRTNSSHPGYLSPSAINTWLDCTLRFYFRYIAGLEEPGEVLEEADHVVFGNLLHKTINALQKIL
;
A
#
# COMPACT_ATOMS: atom_id res chain seq x y z
N LYS A 1 -13.02 3.54 -29.84
CA LYS A 1 -12.28 2.25 -29.69
C LYS A 1 -10.90 2.47 -30.29
N ILE A 2 -9.86 2.52 -29.44
CA ILE A 2 -8.47 2.64 -29.86
C ILE A 2 -8.07 1.30 -30.50
N LYS A 3 -7.53 1.34 -31.73
CA LYS A 3 -7.26 0.13 -32.52
C LYS A 3 -5.77 -0.14 -32.71
N SER A 4 -4.90 0.85 -32.48
CA SER A 4 -3.46 0.69 -32.63
C SER A 4 -2.63 1.26 -31.47
N PRO A 5 -1.39 0.77 -31.26
CA PRO A 5 -0.44 1.35 -30.31
C PRO A 5 -0.14 2.84 -30.56
N GLU A 6 -0.13 3.28 -31.82
CA GLU A 6 0.12 4.68 -32.18
C GLU A 6 -1.04 5.58 -31.77
N GLU A 7 -2.27 5.15 -32.02
CA GLU A 7 -3.49 5.82 -31.55
C GLU A 7 -3.51 5.88 -30.02
N MET A 8 -3.10 4.79 -29.35
CA MET A 8 -3.01 4.74 -27.90
C MET A 8 -1.99 5.74 -27.34
N SER A 9 -0.80 5.79 -27.96
CA SER A 9 0.26 6.72 -27.56
C SER A 9 -0.22 8.17 -27.71
N ALA A 10 -0.84 8.50 -28.86
CA ALA A 10 -1.37 9.83 -29.12
C ALA A 10 -2.47 10.22 -28.11
N TYR A 11 -3.42 9.31 -27.86
CA TYR A 11 -4.51 9.54 -26.91
C TYR A 11 -4.01 9.79 -25.49
N LEU A 12 -3.05 8.99 -25.00
CA LEU A 12 -2.46 9.19 -23.68
C LEU A 12 -1.68 10.51 -23.59
N MET A 13 -0.94 10.86 -24.64
CA MET A 13 -0.22 12.13 -24.70
C MET A 13 -1.16 13.34 -24.68
N GLU A 14 -2.30 13.27 -25.37
CA GLU A 14 -3.33 14.32 -25.32
C GLU A 14 -3.93 14.47 -23.92
N ILE A 15 -4.24 13.37 -23.24
CA ILE A 15 -4.73 13.40 -21.85
C ILE A 15 -3.69 14.04 -20.93
N LEU A 16 -2.43 13.60 -21.03
CA LEU A 16 -1.34 14.12 -20.21
C LEU A 16 -1.12 15.62 -20.45
N TYR A 17 -1.21 16.06 -21.71
CA TYR A 17 -1.12 17.48 -22.05
C TYR A 17 -2.28 18.28 -21.45
N TYR A 18 -3.51 17.79 -21.55
CA TYR A 18 -4.66 18.44 -20.93
C TYR A 18 -4.54 18.52 -19.40
N LEU A 19 -4.03 17.46 -18.75
CA LEU A 19 -3.76 17.47 -17.31
C LEU A 19 -2.64 18.43 -16.93
N PHE A 20 -1.63 18.60 -17.80
CA PHE A 20 -0.55 19.55 -17.58
C PHE A 20 -1.05 21.00 -17.61
N ASP A 21 -1.88 21.32 -18.62
CA ASP A 21 -2.45 22.65 -18.88
C ASP A 21 -3.47 23.08 -17.80
N LYS A 22 -4.35 22.16 -17.39
CA LYS A 22 -5.37 22.45 -16.36
C LYS A 22 -4.77 22.73 -14.97
N ASN A 23 -3.53 22.30 -14.72
CA ASN A 23 -2.82 22.52 -13.44
C ASN A 23 -2.12 23.90 -13.38
N GLU A 24 -2.51 24.89 -14.18
CA GLU A 24 -2.00 26.27 -14.11
C GLU A 24 -2.74 27.18 -13.12
N THR A 25 -3.96 26.85 -12.67
CA THR A 25 -4.85 27.83 -12.01
C THR A 25 -4.74 27.98 -10.48
N GLU A 26 -3.77 27.38 -9.80
CA GLU A 26 -3.62 27.53 -8.34
C GLU A 26 -2.17 27.86 -7.95
N GLU A 27 -1.82 29.14 -8.07
CA GLU A 27 -0.58 29.71 -7.52
C GLU A 27 -0.85 30.26 -6.11
N GLU A 28 -0.45 29.55 -5.06
CA GLU A 28 -0.20 30.17 -3.75
C GLU A 28 0.84 29.38 -2.92
N ASN A 29 2.05 29.94 -2.85
CA ASN A 29 3.06 29.86 -1.78
C ASN A 29 3.35 28.52 -1.08
N GLY A 30 4.42 27.86 -1.52
CA GLY A 30 5.08 26.73 -0.84
C GLY A 30 5.70 25.77 -1.86
N VAL A 31 6.59 24.85 -1.44
CA VAL A 31 7.09 23.77 -2.32
C VAL A 31 5.87 23.05 -2.89
N ASN A 32 5.58 23.33 -4.16
CA ASN A 32 4.22 23.30 -4.66
C ASN A 32 3.88 21.86 -5.07
N PRO A 33 2.88 21.18 -4.47
CA PRO A 33 2.46 19.86 -4.92
C PRO A 33 2.12 19.83 -6.42
N LEU A 34 1.63 20.95 -6.94
CA LEU A 34 1.38 21.17 -8.36
C LEU A 34 2.65 21.07 -9.22
N SER A 35 3.80 21.58 -8.74
CA SER A 35 5.08 21.47 -9.47
C SER A 35 5.54 20.01 -9.58
N LEU A 36 5.26 19.21 -8.55
CA LEU A 36 5.62 17.80 -8.52
C LEU A 36 4.76 16.98 -9.47
N HIS A 37 3.44 17.23 -9.49
CA HIS A 37 2.55 16.59 -10.45
C HIS A 37 2.92 16.93 -11.90
N LYS A 38 3.36 18.16 -12.18
CA LYS A 38 3.85 18.58 -13.50
C LYS A 38 5.11 17.79 -13.90
N GLU A 39 6.05 17.64 -12.98
CA GLU A 39 7.26 16.84 -13.20
C GLU A 39 6.89 15.37 -13.51
N TYR A 40 5.94 14.80 -12.77
CA TYR A 40 5.45 13.44 -13.01
C TYR A 40 4.85 13.27 -14.40
N ILE A 41 3.96 14.19 -14.78
CA ILE A 41 3.32 14.20 -16.09
C ILE A 41 4.38 14.32 -17.20
N PHE A 42 5.37 15.19 -17.02
CA PHE A 42 6.46 15.38 -17.98
C PHE A 42 7.28 14.09 -18.21
N HIS A 43 7.68 13.39 -17.14
CA HIS A 43 8.44 12.13 -17.27
C HIS A 43 7.62 11.01 -17.91
N ILE A 44 6.32 10.92 -17.62
CA ILE A 44 5.44 9.95 -18.27
C ILE A 44 5.25 10.29 -19.75
N TYR A 45 5.00 11.57 -20.06
CA TYR A 45 4.81 12.05 -21.43
C TYR A 45 6.04 11.77 -22.29
N THR A 46 7.24 12.13 -21.80
CA THR A 46 8.50 11.89 -22.51
C THR A 46 8.78 10.40 -22.70
N SER A 47 8.42 9.56 -21.71
CA SER A 47 8.55 8.10 -21.81
C SER A 47 7.62 7.50 -22.87
N ILE A 48 6.37 7.96 -22.95
CA ILE A 48 5.42 7.54 -23.99
C ILE A 48 5.89 8.01 -25.37
N ASN A 49 6.34 9.25 -25.49
CA ASN A 49 6.85 9.77 -26.76
C ASN A 49 8.06 8.96 -27.25
N ARG A 50 9.00 8.65 -26.35
CA ARG A 50 10.16 7.83 -26.67
C ARG A 50 9.77 6.41 -27.11
N LEU A 51 8.81 5.78 -26.43
CA LEU A 51 8.30 4.46 -26.82
C LEU A 51 7.70 4.50 -28.24
N LYS A 52 6.85 5.51 -28.51
CA LYS A 52 6.23 5.73 -29.81
C LYS A 52 7.26 5.93 -30.91
N GLU A 53 8.29 6.75 -30.68
CA GLU A 53 9.37 7.00 -31.64
C GLU A 53 10.17 5.74 -31.93
N ILE A 54 10.53 4.95 -30.91
CA ILE A 54 11.31 3.70 -31.09
C ILE A 54 10.51 2.67 -31.90
N LEU A 55 9.22 2.49 -31.58
CA LEU A 55 8.36 1.55 -32.31
C LEU A 55 8.23 1.95 -33.79
N LYS A 56 8.13 3.25 -34.07
CA LYS A 56 8.05 3.80 -35.43
C LYS A 56 9.38 3.68 -36.18
N GLU A 57 10.51 4.04 -35.55
CA GLU A 57 11.83 4.02 -36.19
C GLU A 57 12.27 2.59 -36.56
N LYS A 58 11.94 1.62 -35.71
CA LYS A 58 12.32 0.21 -35.92
C LYS A 58 11.27 -0.62 -36.67
N ASP A 59 10.16 -0.01 -37.12
CA ASP A 59 9.01 -0.69 -37.75
C ASP A 59 8.53 -1.92 -36.95
N VAL A 60 8.50 -1.78 -35.62
CA VAL A 60 8.16 -2.89 -34.72
C VAL A 60 6.65 -2.94 -34.54
N LYS A 61 6.01 -3.94 -35.16
CA LYS A 61 4.58 -4.19 -35.02
C LYS A 61 4.29 -5.01 -33.78
N ILE A 62 3.61 -4.41 -32.80
CA ILE A 62 3.19 -5.07 -31.57
C ILE A 62 1.68 -5.04 -31.39
N SER A 63 1.14 -6.04 -30.70
CA SER A 63 -0.26 -6.03 -30.27
C SER A 63 -0.49 -4.92 -29.23
N LEU A 64 -1.73 -4.43 -29.16
CA LEU A 64 -2.12 -3.44 -28.17
C LEU A 64 -1.88 -3.94 -26.73
N GLU A 65 -2.13 -5.22 -26.46
CA GLU A 65 -1.84 -5.85 -25.17
C GLU A 65 -0.35 -5.80 -24.80
N THR A 66 0.52 -6.08 -25.78
CA THR A 66 1.98 -6.00 -25.57
C THR A 66 2.42 -4.57 -25.32
N TYR A 67 1.84 -3.60 -26.04
CA TYR A 67 2.08 -2.18 -25.82
C TYR A 67 1.74 -1.78 -24.37
N TYR A 68 0.56 -2.17 -23.85
CA TYR A 68 0.19 -1.87 -22.46
C TYR A 68 1.16 -2.47 -21.44
N LYS A 69 1.55 -3.73 -21.62
CA LYS A 69 2.52 -4.39 -20.72
C LYS A 69 3.88 -3.69 -20.74
N LEU A 70 4.35 -3.29 -21.92
CA LEU A 70 5.60 -2.52 -22.07
C LEU A 70 5.49 -1.14 -21.42
N LEU A 71 4.40 -0.43 -21.68
CA LEU A 71 4.17 0.89 -21.12
C LEU A 71 4.13 0.86 -19.59
N ASN A 72 3.35 -0.05 -19.00
CA ASN A 72 3.31 -0.22 -17.54
C ASN A 72 4.70 -0.50 -16.97
N LYS A 73 5.46 -1.40 -17.59
CA LYS A 73 6.82 -1.71 -17.15
C LYS A 73 7.76 -0.51 -17.27
N ILE A 74 7.62 0.32 -18.30
CA ILE A 74 8.41 1.54 -18.44
C ILE A 74 8.04 2.51 -17.32
N VAL A 75 6.74 2.78 -17.12
CA VAL A 75 6.24 3.72 -16.12
C VAL A 75 6.63 3.31 -14.70
N GLU A 76 6.51 2.03 -14.35
CA GLU A 76 6.95 1.47 -13.05
C GLU A 76 8.43 1.68 -12.75
N ASN A 77 9.27 1.82 -13.78
CA ASN A 77 10.71 2.00 -13.63
C ASN A 77 11.16 3.46 -13.76
N ILE A 78 10.24 4.41 -14.00
CA ILE A 78 10.57 5.83 -14.01
C ILE A 78 11.00 6.25 -12.60
N LYS A 79 12.20 6.84 -12.50
CA LYS A 79 12.70 7.46 -11.27
C LYS A 79 12.78 8.95 -11.49
N ILE A 80 12.13 9.69 -10.61
CA ILE A 80 12.06 11.14 -10.70
C ILE A 80 13.04 11.67 -9.64
N PRO A 81 14.14 12.31 -10.05
CA PRO A 81 15.11 12.83 -9.10
C PRO A 81 14.52 14.02 -8.36
N PHE A 82 14.62 14.00 -7.04
CA PHE A 82 14.23 15.12 -6.20
C PHE A 82 15.47 15.85 -5.72
N THR A 83 15.50 17.17 -5.92
CA THR A 83 16.48 18.04 -5.28
C THR A 83 15.92 18.51 -3.95
N GLY A 84 16.43 17.98 -2.85
CA GLY A 84 16.23 18.57 -1.52
C GLY A 84 17.17 19.75 -1.30
N GLU A 85 16.95 20.52 -0.23
CA GLU A 85 17.91 21.52 0.26
C GLU A 85 18.99 20.83 1.11
N PRO A 86 20.25 20.76 0.64
CA PRO A 86 21.24 19.84 1.20
C PRO A 86 21.97 20.36 2.46
N LEU A 87 21.66 21.56 2.96
CA LEU A 87 22.51 22.23 3.96
C LEU A 87 21.79 22.67 5.25
N VAL A 88 20.47 22.53 5.37
CA VAL A 88 19.74 22.96 6.57
C VAL A 88 18.62 21.99 6.94
N GLY A 89 18.56 21.61 8.21
CA GLY A 89 17.44 20.88 8.79
C GLY A 89 17.57 19.36 8.75
N LEU A 90 16.41 18.70 8.83
CA LEU A 90 16.30 17.24 8.87
C LEU A 90 16.52 16.66 7.47
N GLN A 91 17.47 15.73 7.34
CA GLN A 91 17.75 15.04 6.09
C GLN A 91 17.26 13.59 6.15
N VAL A 92 16.40 13.22 5.21
CA VAL A 92 15.99 11.84 5.00
C VAL A 92 16.76 11.31 3.79
N MET A 93 17.72 10.43 4.05
CA MET A 93 18.66 9.96 3.04
C MET A 93 18.72 8.44 3.07
N GLY A 94 18.98 7.83 1.91
CA GLY A 94 19.46 6.46 1.90
C GLY A 94 20.93 6.40 2.31
N ILE A 95 21.39 5.21 2.71
CA ILE A 95 22.76 5.03 3.21
C ILE A 95 23.83 5.33 2.15
N LEU A 96 23.51 5.13 0.86
CA LEU A 96 24.46 5.36 -0.23
C LEU A 96 24.64 6.85 -0.54
N GLU A 97 23.64 7.67 -0.24
CA GLU A 97 23.66 9.13 -0.37
C GLU A 97 24.49 9.78 0.76
N THR A 98 24.68 9.11 1.90
CA THR A 98 25.46 9.63 3.04
C THR A 98 26.99 9.56 2.88
N ARG A 99 27.47 9.14 1.70
CA ARG A 99 28.90 9.02 1.43
C ARG A 99 29.60 10.36 1.58
N VAL A 100 30.76 10.36 2.24
CA VAL A 100 31.59 11.55 2.48
C VAL A 100 30.92 12.61 3.39
N LEU A 101 29.69 12.37 3.85
CA LEU A 101 28.99 13.22 4.81
C LEU A 101 29.15 12.69 6.23
N ASP A 102 29.14 13.60 7.19
CA ASP A 102 29.19 13.32 8.62
C ASP A 102 28.05 14.07 9.31
N PHE A 103 27.46 13.47 10.34
CA PHE A 103 26.28 14.00 11.02
C PHE A 103 26.50 14.01 12.52
N GLU A 104 26.06 15.06 13.22
CA GLU A 104 26.12 15.08 14.69
C GLU A 104 25.06 14.19 15.33
N ASN A 105 23.85 14.16 14.75
CA ASN A 105 22.71 13.38 15.23
C ASN A 105 22.27 12.42 14.13
N LEU A 106 22.23 11.13 14.44
CA LEU A 106 21.92 10.08 13.48
C LEU A 106 20.75 9.24 13.99
N ILE A 107 19.73 9.08 13.14
CA ILE A 107 18.62 8.16 13.37
C ILE A 107 18.62 7.16 12.20
N ILE A 108 18.95 5.90 12.48
CA ILE A 108 18.88 4.83 11.48
C ILE A 108 17.64 3.99 11.72
N LEU A 109 16.74 4.03 10.75
CA LEU A 109 15.49 3.30 10.77
C LEU A 109 15.66 1.90 10.14
N SER A 110 14.77 0.98 10.53
CA SER A 110 14.68 -0.37 9.95
C SER A 110 15.99 -1.16 10.00
N MET A 111 16.67 -1.12 11.15
CA MET A 111 17.85 -1.93 11.48
C MET A 111 17.49 -3.41 11.69
N ASN A 112 16.81 -4.01 10.71
CA ASN A 112 16.38 -5.39 10.68
C ASN A 112 17.27 -6.20 9.74
N GLU A 113 17.43 -7.49 10.03
CA GLU A 113 18.19 -8.40 9.17
C GLU A 113 17.53 -8.51 7.78
N GLY A 114 18.35 -8.50 6.73
CA GLY A 114 17.90 -8.46 5.34
C GLY A 114 17.47 -7.08 4.82
N VAL A 115 17.22 -6.11 5.70
CA VAL A 115 17.03 -4.70 5.33
C VAL A 115 18.37 -3.96 5.36
N LEU A 116 19.09 -4.04 6.49
CA LEU A 116 20.44 -3.52 6.63
C LEU A 116 21.33 -4.54 7.39
N PRO A 117 22.30 -5.19 6.73
CA PRO A 117 22.67 -5.05 5.32
C PRO A 117 21.60 -5.64 4.39
N LYS A 118 21.55 -5.12 3.16
CA LYS A 118 20.64 -5.65 2.13
C LYS A 118 21.23 -6.95 1.59
N THR A 119 20.55 -8.07 1.83
CA THR A 119 21.00 -9.43 1.49
C THR A 119 20.65 -9.88 0.06
N SER A 120 20.06 -9.01 -0.76
CA SER A 120 19.75 -9.36 -2.15
C SER A 120 20.99 -9.16 -3.04
N PRO A 121 21.48 -10.21 -3.72
CA PRO A 121 22.59 -10.07 -4.65
C PRO A 121 22.16 -9.26 -5.88
N PRO A 122 23.07 -8.51 -6.52
CA PRO A 122 22.75 -7.83 -7.76
C PRO A 122 22.37 -8.87 -8.83
N HIS A 123 21.32 -8.58 -9.60
CA HIS A 123 20.94 -9.38 -10.75
C HIS A 123 22.11 -9.48 -11.72
N SER A 124 22.58 -10.70 -11.98
CA SER A 124 23.70 -10.95 -12.89
C SER A 124 23.44 -12.22 -13.68
N PHE A 125 23.76 -12.18 -14.97
CA PHE A 125 23.81 -13.37 -15.81
C PHE A 125 25.06 -14.23 -15.51
N ILE A 126 26.00 -13.74 -14.70
CA ILE A 126 27.24 -14.44 -14.37
C ILE A 126 27.06 -15.22 -13.05
N PRO A 127 27.20 -16.56 -13.07
CA PRO A 127 27.16 -17.38 -11.87
C PRO A 127 28.11 -16.91 -10.76
N TYR A 128 27.70 -17.09 -9.51
CA TYR A 128 28.47 -16.65 -8.33
C TYR A 128 29.91 -17.17 -8.34
N ASN A 129 30.14 -18.45 -8.63
CA ASN A 129 31.48 -19.05 -8.62
C ASN A 129 32.41 -18.40 -9.65
N LEU A 130 31.90 -18.08 -10.83
CA LEU A 130 32.67 -17.38 -11.85
C LEU A 130 32.98 -15.95 -11.40
N ARG A 131 31.99 -15.23 -10.84
CA ARG A 131 32.24 -13.89 -10.29
C ARG A 131 33.34 -13.91 -9.25
N LYS A 132 33.26 -14.83 -8.28
CA LYS A 132 34.27 -14.98 -7.24
C LYS A 132 35.64 -15.34 -7.81
N GLY A 133 35.71 -16.29 -8.73
CA GLY A 133 36.97 -16.73 -9.35
C GLY A 133 37.69 -15.66 -10.15
N PHE A 134 36.94 -14.74 -10.77
CA PHE A 134 37.48 -13.62 -11.56
C PHE A 134 37.54 -12.28 -10.80
N GLY A 135 37.29 -12.27 -9.49
CA GLY A 135 37.34 -11.05 -8.67
C GLY A 135 36.23 -10.03 -8.97
N LEU A 136 35.12 -10.46 -9.56
CA LEU A 136 33.95 -9.62 -9.79
C LEU A 136 33.15 -9.42 -8.49
N PRO A 137 32.37 -8.33 -8.37
CA PRO A 137 31.58 -8.06 -7.17
C PRO A 137 30.62 -9.20 -6.80
N THR A 138 30.73 -9.67 -5.57
CA THR A 138 29.88 -10.70 -4.95
C THR A 138 29.04 -10.12 -3.81
N ILE A 139 28.17 -10.94 -3.23
CA ILE A 139 27.34 -10.52 -2.09
C ILE A 139 28.18 -10.18 -0.85
N GLU A 140 29.30 -10.86 -0.65
CA GLU A 140 30.23 -10.59 0.45
C GLU A 140 30.88 -9.21 0.30
N HIS A 141 31.15 -8.78 -0.94
CA HIS A 141 31.66 -7.44 -1.21
C HIS A 141 30.61 -6.37 -0.88
N GLN A 142 29.35 -6.62 -1.23
CA GLN A 142 28.23 -5.75 -0.87
C GLN A 142 28.07 -5.67 0.66
N ASP A 143 28.07 -6.79 1.37
CA ASP A 143 28.01 -6.82 2.84
C ASP A 143 29.16 -6.02 3.47
N SER A 144 30.38 -6.15 2.94
CA SER A 144 31.56 -5.40 3.40
C SER A 144 31.40 -3.89 3.20
N ILE A 145 30.84 -3.47 2.06
CA ILE A 145 30.55 -2.07 1.77
C ILE A 145 29.49 -1.51 2.74
N TYR A 146 28.42 -2.25 3.00
CA TYR A 146 27.37 -1.82 3.93
C TYR A 146 27.88 -1.75 5.37
N ALA A 147 28.71 -2.70 5.80
CA ALA A 147 29.37 -2.65 7.09
C ALA A 147 30.26 -1.40 7.20
N TYR A 148 31.08 -1.12 6.19
CA TYR A 148 31.90 0.09 6.16
C TYR A 148 31.07 1.37 6.29
N TYR A 149 29.98 1.52 5.53
CA TYR A 149 29.13 2.70 5.63
C TYR A 149 28.46 2.82 6.99
N PHE A 150 27.96 1.73 7.56
CA PHE A 150 27.35 1.72 8.88
C PHE A 150 28.33 2.21 9.95
N TYR A 151 29.51 1.59 10.04
CA TYR A 151 30.52 1.95 11.04
C TYR A 151 31.09 3.36 10.84
N ARG A 152 31.28 3.78 9.59
CA ARG A 152 31.72 5.16 9.27
C ARG A 152 30.71 6.19 9.78
N LEU A 153 29.42 5.97 9.57
CA LEU A 153 28.38 6.93 9.95
C LEU A 153 28.28 7.10 11.47
N ILE A 154 28.34 6.00 12.21
CA ILE A 154 28.23 6.04 13.68
C ILE A 154 29.49 6.62 14.33
N GLN A 155 30.67 6.45 13.73
CA GLN A 155 31.94 6.83 14.35
C GLN A 155 32.07 8.34 14.62
N ARG A 156 31.46 9.18 13.78
CA ARG A 156 31.53 10.66 13.93
C ARG A 156 30.27 11.27 14.56
N ALA A 157 29.23 10.47 14.77
CA ALA A 157 27.99 10.95 15.37
C ALA A 157 28.12 11.12 16.88
N LYS A 158 27.56 12.21 17.41
CA LYS A 158 27.48 12.46 18.86
C LYS A 158 26.30 11.70 19.47
N ASN A 159 25.17 11.67 18.78
CA ASN A 159 23.95 10.97 19.20
C ASN A 159 23.52 9.99 18.11
N VAL A 160 23.38 8.71 18.47
CA VAL A 160 22.99 7.64 17.54
C VAL A 160 21.75 6.93 18.08
N TYR A 161 20.68 6.93 17.29
CA TYR A 161 19.45 6.20 17.56
C TYR A 161 19.24 5.15 16.49
N LEU A 162 19.14 3.88 16.90
CA LEU A 162 19.01 2.74 16.00
C LEU A 162 17.68 2.05 16.27
N LEU A 163 16.80 2.01 15.26
CA LEU A 163 15.44 1.48 15.39
C LEU A 163 15.30 0.22 14.55
N TYR A 164 14.84 -0.85 15.17
CA TYR A 164 14.43 -2.09 14.50
C TYR A 164 13.01 -2.44 14.91
N ASN A 165 12.29 -3.14 14.04
CA ASN A 165 10.96 -3.67 14.37
C ASN A 165 11.11 -5.09 14.91
N SER A 166 10.61 -5.35 16.12
CA SER A 166 10.59 -6.69 16.73
C SER A 166 9.38 -7.54 16.31
N SER A 167 8.35 -6.91 15.72
CA SER A 167 7.18 -7.62 15.21
C SER A 167 7.43 -8.07 13.77
N PRO A 168 7.29 -9.37 13.47
CA PRO A 168 7.33 -9.84 12.09
C PRO A 168 6.11 -9.31 11.35
N ASP A 169 6.35 -8.61 10.25
CA ASP A 169 5.30 -8.27 9.28
C ASP A 169 5.30 -9.35 8.19
N ASN A 170 4.19 -9.57 7.47
CA ASN A 170 4.01 -10.71 6.54
C ASN A 170 5.12 -10.91 5.48
N LEU A 171 5.99 -9.92 5.27
CA LEU A 171 7.13 -9.96 4.35
C LEU A 171 8.52 -9.79 4.98
N ARG A 172 8.66 -9.44 6.27
CA ARG A 172 9.95 -9.06 6.86
C ARG A 172 10.19 -9.78 8.19
N SER A 173 11.39 -10.34 8.34
CA SER A 173 11.86 -10.87 9.62
C SER A 173 11.89 -9.73 10.64
N GLY A 174 11.24 -9.92 11.80
CA GLY A 174 11.34 -9.03 12.96
C GLY A 174 12.70 -9.13 13.67
N GLU A 175 13.65 -9.85 13.07
CA GLU A 175 14.97 -10.04 13.62
C GLU A 175 15.80 -8.76 13.55
N MET A 176 16.52 -8.54 14.64
CA MET A 176 17.52 -7.50 14.78
C MET A 176 18.63 -7.68 13.74
N SER A 177 19.06 -6.60 13.10
CA SER A 177 20.24 -6.61 12.24
C SER A 177 21.48 -7.09 12.98
N ARG A 178 22.29 -7.91 12.31
CA ARG A 178 23.61 -8.34 12.81
C ARG A 178 24.51 -7.19 13.29
N PHE A 179 24.36 -5.99 12.71
CA PHE A 179 25.14 -4.81 13.13
C PHE A 179 24.77 -4.34 14.53
N LEU A 180 23.49 -4.42 14.91
CA LEU A 180 23.07 -4.11 16.27
C LEU A 180 23.62 -5.14 17.27
N THR A 181 23.59 -6.42 16.90
CA THR A 181 24.20 -7.48 17.71
C THR A 181 25.69 -7.25 17.92
N GLN A 182 26.41 -6.85 16.88
CA GLN A 182 27.84 -6.52 16.98
C GLN A 182 28.10 -5.34 17.94
N LEU A 183 27.30 -4.28 17.87
CA LEU A 183 27.43 -3.13 18.78
C LEU A 183 27.17 -3.51 20.24
N LYS A 184 26.22 -4.41 20.51
CA LYS A 184 25.94 -4.89 21.88
C LYS A 184 27.09 -5.70 22.48
N LEU A 185 27.86 -6.37 21.63
CA LEU A 185 28.99 -7.20 22.04
C LEU A 185 30.30 -6.40 22.14
N ASP A 186 30.33 -5.17 21.64
CA ASP A 186 31.51 -4.32 21.66
C ASP A 186 31.68 -3.70 23.07
N PRO A 187 32.76 -4.03 23.82
CA PRO A 187 32.98 -3.49 25.15
C PRO A 187 33.28 -1.99 25.16
N GLY A 188 33.62 -1.39 24.01
CA GLY A 188 33.88 0.03 23.87
C GLY A 188 32.61 0.89 23.71
N ILE A 189 31.44 0.28 23.56
CA ILE A 189 30.20 0.97 23.21
C ILE A 189 29.11 0.71 24.25
N ASN A 190 28.67 1.77 24.94
CA ASN A 190 27.55 1.68 25.86
C ASN A 190 26.22 1.77 25.10
N VAL A 191 25.56 0.62 24.91
CA VAL A 191 24.24 0.53 24.27
C VAL A 191 23.13 0.57 25.32
N THR A 192 22.13 1.45 25.13
CA THR A 192 20.90 1.46 25.95
C THR A 192 19.74 0.98 25.10
N GLU A 193 19.07 -0.09 25.53
CA GLU A 193 17.91 -0.65 24.84
C GLU A 193 16.60 -0.14 25.45
N LYS A 194 15.64 0.20 24.60
CA LYS A 194 14.30 0.64 25.01
C LYS A 194 13.26 0.02 24.10
N ASP A 195 12.33 -0.71 24.68
CA ASP A 195 11.16 -1.21 23.97
C ASP A 195 10.08 -0.13 23.93
N VAL A 196 9.72 0.30 22.72
CA VAL A 196 8.67 1.30 22.49
C VAL A 196 7.39 0.58 22.12
N SER A 197 6.62 0.18 23.13
CA SER A 197 5.25 -0.30 22.92
C SER A 197 4.27 0.86 23.06
N PHE A 198 3.46 1.11 22.04
CA PHE A 198 2.34 2.04 22.17
C PHE A 198 1.29 1.42 23.10
N GLU A 199 0.97 2.09 24.21
CA GLU A 199 -0.25 1.78 24.96
C GLU A 199 -1.45 2.10 24.06
N ILE A 200 -2.02 1.08 23.42
CA ILE A 200 -3.30 1.20 22.73
C ILE A 200 -4.34 1.47 23.81
N LYS A 201 -4.60 2.74 24.07
CA LYS A 201 -5.77 3.16 24.84
C LYS A 201 -6.97 2.87 23.96
N ILE A 202 -7.51 1.65 24.09
CA ILE A 202 -8.82 1.29 23.55
C ILE A 202 -9.80 2.26 24.19
N THR A 203 -10.08 3.35 23.48
CA THR A 203 -11.13 4.26 23.88
C THR A 203 -12.40 3.48 23.66
N SER A 204 -12.96 2.92 24.73
CA SER A 204 -14.23 2.20 24.66
C SER A 204 -15.23 3.13 23.98
N GLY A 205 -15.70 2.74 22.79
CA GLY A 205 -16.64 3.55 22.03
C GLY A 205 -17.84 3.89 22.93
N LYS A 206 -18.29 5.15 22.88
CA LYS A 206 -19.48 5.55 23.65
C LYS A 206 -20.65 4.65 23.23
N PRO A 207 -21.42 4.08 24.18
CA PRO A 207 -22.52 3.20 23.84
C PRO A 207 -23.55 3.97 23.01
N ILE A 208 -23.89 3.44 21.83
CA ILE A 208 -24.94 4.00 20.98
C ILE A 208 -26.27 3.77 21.70
N ARG A 209 -26.93 4.85 22.13
CA ARG A 209 -28.24 4.81 22.78
C ARG A 209 -29.23 5.58 21.93
N ILE A 210 -30.28 4.90 21.48
CA ILE A 210 -31.36 5.49 20.71
C ILE A 210 -32.59 5.56 21.60
N SER A 211 -33.09 6.78 21.86
CA SER A 211 -34.32 6.97 22.62
C SER A 211 -35.53 6.55 21.77
N LYS A 212 -36.49 5.87 22.40
CA LYS A 212 -37.75 5.46 21.74
C LYS A 212 -38.66 6.68 21.56
N SER A 213 -38.39 7.48 20.53
CA SER A 213 -39.21 8.63 20.15
C SER A 213 -40.63 8.19 19.76
N ALA A 214 -41.57 9.14 19.71
CA ALA A 214 -42.95 8.87 19.32
C ALA A 214 -43.04 8.13 17.96
N ARG A 215 -42.22 8.55 16.99
CA ARG A 215 -42.08 7.92 15.67
C ARG A 215 -41.66 6.45 15.74
N VAL A 216 -40.69 6.12 16.58
CA VAL A 216 -40.23 4.72 16.76
C VAL A 216 -41.34 3.86 17.39
N LYS A 217 -42.09 4.42 18.35
CA LYS A 217 -43.22 3.72 18.98
C LYS A 217 -44.36 3.46 17.99
N GLU A 218 -44.63 4.39 17.09
CA GLU A 218 -45.63 4.21 16.02
C GLU A 218 -45.21 3.12 15.04
N LEU A 219 -43.95 3.14 14.59
CA LEU A 219 -43.40 2.08 13.72
C LEU A 219 -43.36 0.70 14.41
N LEU A 220 -43.21 0.63 15.72
CA LEU A 220 -43.31 -0.65 16.44
C LEU A 220 -44.77 -1.13 16.56
N LYS A 221 -45.76 -0.22 16.61
CA LYS A 221 -47.17 -0.60 16.65
C LYS A 221 -47.64 -1.24 15.36
N THR A 222 -47.07 -0.86 14.21
CA THR A 222 -47.45 -1.44 12.90
C THR A 222 -47.12 -2.92 12.82
N TYR A 223 -46.09 -3.41 13.54
CA TYR A 223 -45.78 -4.84 13.65
C TYR A 223 -46.74 -5.63 14.55
N ARG A 224 -47.60 -4.96 15.34
CA ARG A 224 -48.55 -5.58 16.26
C ARG A 224 -49.96 -5.71 15.68
N THR A 225 -50.29 -4.87 14.71
CA THR A 225 -51.57 -4.88 14.00
C THR A 225 -51.41 -5.73 12.74
N ASN A 226 -52.22 -6.77 12.56
CA ASN A 226 -52.26 -7.65 11.37
C ASN A 226 -52.75 -6.91 10.10
N SER A 227 -52.12 -5.79 9.77
CA SER A 227 -52.42 -4.98 8.61
C SER A 227 -51.34 -5.24 7.56
N SER A 228 -51.77 -5.77 6.43
CA SER A 228 -50.96 -6.13 5.28
C SER A 228 -49.97 -5.03 4.88
N HIS A 229 -48.68 -5.35 5.02
CA HIS A 229 -47.46 -4.59 4.65
C HIS A 229 -47.31 -3.15 5.19
N PRO A 230 -46.20 -2.79 5.89
CA PRO A 230 -44.91 -3.49 6.05
C PRO A 230 -44.70 -4.12 7.46
N GLY A 231 -45.79 -4.47 8.15
CA GLY A 231 -45.75 -4.94 9.55
C GLY A 231 -45.57 -6.44 9.78
N TYR A 232 -45.08 -7.23 8.80
CA TYR A 232 -44.89 -8.67 9.02
C TYR A 232 -43.56 -8.95 9.74
N LEU A 233 -43.63 -9.54 10.93
CA LEU A 233 -42.46 -9.92 11.71
C LEU A 233 -41.98 -11.31 11.27
N SER A 234 -40.98 -11.35 10.40
CA SER A 234 -40.38 -12.61 9.96
C SER A 234 -39.58 -13.29 11.08
N PRO A 235 -39.41 -14.62 11.07
CA PRO A 235 -38.55 -15.33 12.02
C PRO A 235 -37.12 -14.75 12.09
N SER A 236 -36.55 -14.35 10.96
CA SER A 236 -35.24 -13.70 10.89
C SER A 236 -35.22 -12.34 11.59
N ALA A 237 -36.32 -11.57 11.50
CA ALA A 237 -36.45 -10.30 12.20
C ALA A 237 -36.55 -10.49 13.73
N ILE A 238 -37.23 -11.54 14.18
CA ILE A 238 -37.29 -11.92 15.60
C ILE A 238 -35.90 -12.31 16.12
N ASN A 239 -35.20 -13.19 15.39
CA ASN A 239 -33.84 -13.60 15.75
C ASN A 239 -32.91 -12.38 15.82
N THR A 240 -32.97 -11.49 14.83
CA THR A 240 -32.19 -10.24 14.83
C THR A 240 -32.49 -9.37 16.06
N TRP A 241 -33.74 -9.30 16.49
CA TRP A 241 -34.14 -8.54 17.68
C TRP A 241 -33.63 -9.17 18.99
N LEU A 242 -33.73 -10.50 19.11
CA LEU A 242 -33.24 -11.26 20.25
C LEU A 242 -31.71 -11.17 20.37
N ASP A 243 -30.99 -11.25 19.24
CA ASP A 243 -29.54 -11.15 19.20
C ASP A 243 -29.06 -9.73 19.50
N CYS A 244 -29.66 -8.72 18.84
CA CYS A 244 -29.28 -7.33 19.03
C CYS A 244 -30.42 -6.36 18.67
N THR A 245 -31.06 -5.81 19.70
CA THR A 245 -32.15 -4.83 19.54
C THR A 245 -31.75 -3.58 18.74
N LEU A 246 -30.47 -3.17 18.80
CA LEU A 246 -29.95 -2.03 18.04
C LEU A 246 -29.80 -2.37 16.54
N ARG A 247 -29.36 -3.60 16.22
CA ARG A 247 -29.29 -4.10 14.83
C ARG A 247 -30.68 -4.18 14.22
N PHE A 248 -31.67 -4.63 15.00
CA PHE A 248 -33.07 -4.61 14.58
C PHE A 248 -33.56 -3.19 14.26
N TYR A 249 -33.23 -2.22 15.12
CA TYR A 249 -33.58 -0.82 14.88
C TYR A 249 -33.02 -0.32 13.54
N PHE A 250 -31.72 -0.47 13.30
CA PHE A 250 -31.11 0.05 12.06
C PHE A 250 -31.68 -0.61 10.81
N ARG A 251 -31.83 -1.94 10.82
CA ARG A 251 -32.29 -2.70 9.66
C ARG A 251 -33.78 -2.52 9.38
N TYR A 252 -34.63 -2.69 10.39
CA TYR A 252 -36.09 -2.77 10.19
C TYR A 252 -36.84 -1.46 10.49
N ILE A 253 -36.32 -0.61 11.39
CA ILE A 253 -36.99 0.65 11.75
C ILE A 253 -36.41 1.84 10.98
N ALA A 254 -35.08 1.92 10.86
CA ALA A 254 -34.41 3.00 10.14
C ALA A 254 -34.25 2.71 8.63
N GLY A 255 -34.47 1.46 8.19
CA GLY A 255 -34.37 1.07 6.79
C GLY A 255 -32.96 1.14 6.22
N LEU A 256 -31.94 0.99 7.07
CA LEU A 256 -30.56 0.94 6.64
C LEU A 256 -30.25 -0.48 6.16
N GLU A 257 -30.16 -0.62 4.84
CA GLU A 257 -29.71 -1.85 4.19
C GLU A 257 -28.21 -1.77 3.94
N GLU A 258 -27.51 -2.87 4.19
CA GLU A 258 -26.12 -3.01 3.74
C GLU A 258 -26.12 -3.07 2.20
N PRO A 259 -25.23 -2.34 1.52
CA PRO A 259 -25.12 -2.43 0.07
C PRO A 259 -24.85 -3.89 -0.30
N GLY A 260 -25.60 -4.42 -1.25
CA GLY A 260 -25.44 -5.81 -1.67
C GLY A 260 -24.02 -6.06 -2.15
N GLU A 261 -23.30 -6.94 -1.45
CA GLU A 261 -22.00 -7.42 -1.92
C GLU A 261 -22.24 -8.31 -3.14
N VAL A 262 -21.74 -7.87 -4.29
CA VAL A 262 -21.65 -8.73 -5.48
C VAL A 262 -20.41 -9.59 -5.30
N LEU A 263 -20.57 -10.74 -4.66
CA LEU A 263 -19.52 -11.74 -4.51
C LEU A 263 -19.37 -12.51 -5.83
N GLU A 264 -18.16 -12.59 -6.38
CA GLU A 264 -17.84 -13.35 -7.61
C GLU A 264 -17.92 -14.88 -7.39
N GLU A 265 -17.85 -15.33 -6.12
CA GLU A 265 -17.98 -16.73 -5.73
C GLU A 265 -19.37 -17.03 -5.15
N ALA A 266 -19.85 -18.27 -5.35
CA ALA A 266 -21.15 -18.70 -4.84
C ALA A 266 -21.14 -18.79 -3.31
N ASP A 267 -21.65 -17.75 -2.65
CA ASP A 267 -21.85 -17.72 -1.21
C ASP A 267 -22.73 -18.88 -0.72
N HIS A 268 -22.53 -19.31 0.52
CA HIS A 268 -23.29 -20.38 1.19
C HIS A 268 -24.80 -20.14 1.12
N VAL A 269 -25.24 -18.87 1.12
CA VAL A 269 -26.65 -18.48 0.94
C VAL A 269 -27.16 -18.81 -0.47
N VAL A 270 -26.35 -18.56 -1.51
CA VAL A 270 -26.70 -18.87 -2.90
C VAL A 270 -26.80 -20.38 -3.10
N PHE A 271 -25.85 -21.13 -2.56
CA PHE A 271 -25.87 -22.60 -2.61
C PHE A 271 -27.09 -23.19 -1.89
N GLY A 272 -27.41 -22.70 -0.68
CA GLY A 272 -28.59 -23.12 0.07
C GLY A 272 -29.89 -22.84 -0.70
N ASN A 273 -30.02 -21.66 -1.30
CA ASN A 273 -31.17 -21.30 -2.12
C ASN A 273 -31.29 -22.17 -3.38
N LEU A 274 -30.16 -22.53 -4.03
CA LEU A 274 -30.16 -23.44 -5.17
C LEU A 274 -30.68 -24.82 -4.77
N LEU A 275 -30.20 -25.37 -3.66
CA LEU A 275 -30.61 -26.67 -3.14
C LEU A 275 -32.10 -26.71 -2.78
N HIS A 276 -32.61 -25.65 -2.13
CA HIS A 276 -34.06 -25.54 -1.87
C HIS A 276 -34.89 -25.50 -3.15
N LYS A 277 -34.42 -24.78 -4.18
CA LYS A 277 -35.09 -24.70 -5.48
C LYS A 277 -35.10 -26.03 -6.22
N THR A 278 -34.00 -26.78 -6.21
CA THR A 278 -33.90 -28.08 -6.89
C THR A 278 -34.77 -29.12 -6.21
N ILE A 279 -34.79 -29.18 -4.87
CA ILE A 279 -35.68 -30.09 -4.12
C ILE A 279 -37.17 -29.76 -4.40
N ASN A 280 -37.55 -28.48 -4.39
CA ASN A 280 -38.93 -28.08 -4.66
C ASN A 280 -39.34 -28.43 -6.11
N ALA A 281 -38.43 -28.29 -7.08
CA ALA A 281 -38.69 -28.70 -8.45
C ALA A 281 -38.89 -30.22 -8.57
N LEU A 282 -38.06 -31.02 -7.89
CA LEU A 282 -38.19 -32.48 -7.85
C LEU A 282 -39.50 -32.93 -7.18
N GLN A 283 -39.90 -32.28 -6.08
CA GLN A 283 -41.18 -32.55 -5.40
C GLN A 283 -42.41 -32.23 -6.25
N LYS A 284 -42.29 -31.39 -7.27
CA LYS A 284 -43.39 -31.06 -8.20
C LYS A 284 -43.44 -31.98 -9.42
N ILE A 285 -42.37 -32.72 -9.70
CA ILE A 285 -42.26 -33.66 -10.82
C ILE A 285 -42.67 -35.07 -10.39
N LEU A 286 -42.50 -35.40 -9.11
CA LEU A 286 -43.03 -36.60 -8.45
C LEU A 286 -44.48 -36.40 -7.99
#